data_AF-A0A0M1IUI8-F1
#
_entry.id   AF-A0A0M1IUI8-F1
#
_cell.length_a   1.000
_cell.length_b   1.000
_cell.length_c   1.000
_cell.angle_alpha   90.00
_cell.angle_beta   90.00
_cell.angle_gamma   90.00
#
_symmetry.space_group_name_H-M   'P 1'
#
loop_
_entity.id
_entity.type
_entity.pdbx_description
1 polymer ?
#
loop_
_entity_poly.entity_id
_entity_poly.type
_entity_poly.pdbx_seq_one_letter_code
_entity_poly.pdbx_strand_id
1 'polypeptide(L)'
;MTYDKKPEKALAITNCIIEMMLSMGLEDQMAGTAYAENNILPSLKSSYYKVSIMNKTHPSKEQLLSNGVDFIISWGSSFNDKGVGTINNIKAYISRFLEANATIDSIYEDFNNLGIIFGKENKAKKVNNKIKSELKETTDKIKDVNKKVKVLGYDSGTDKAVVIGKGISNE
;
A
#
# COMPACT_ATOMS: atom_id res chain seq x y z
N MET A 1 4.07 17.46 3.15
CA MET A 1 5.22 17.63 2.24
C MET A 1 4.71 18.18 0.93
N THR A 2 5.40 19.16 0.34
CA THR A 2 5.10 19.64 -1.02
C THR A 2 5.89 18.79 -2.02
N TYR A 3 5.22 18.36 -3.09
CA TYR A 3 5.82 17.63 -4.21
C TYR A 3 5.91 18.59 -5.39
N ASP A 4 7.12 19.11 -5.64
CA ASP A 4 7.36 20.14 -6.66
C ASP A 4 7.26 19.55 -8.08
N LYS A 5 7.40 18.23 -8.20
CA LYS A 5 7.15 17.45 -9.41
C LYS A 5 6.51 16.11 -9.06
N LYS A 6 5.76 15.56 -10.01
CA LYS A 6 5.29 14.17 -10.00
C LYS A 6 6.50 13.22 -9.86
N PRO A 7 6.43 12.18 -9.01
CA PRO A 7 7.44 11.14 -9.02
C PRO A 7 7.49 10.37 -10.34
N GLU A 8 8.69 10.02 -10.77
CA GLU A 8 8.93 9.27 -12.02
C GLU A 8 9.53 7.89 -11.76
N LYS A 9 10.13 7.69 -10.58
CA LYS A 9 10.90 6.50 -10.21
C LYS A 9 10.56 6.08 -8.79
N ALA A 10 9.31 5.66 -8.58
CA ALA A 10 8.81 5.21 -7.30
C ALA A 10 9.28 3.79 -6.95
N LEU A 11 9.66 3.57 -5.69
CA LEU A 11 9.80 2.25 -5.10
C LEU A 11 8.58 1.96 -4.23
N ALA A 12 7.87 0.87 -4.55
CA ALA A 12 6.79 0.32 -3.72
C ALA A 12 7.31 -0.86 -2.90
N ILE A 13 7.14 -0.80 -1.58
CA ILE A 13 7.61 -1.84 -0.66
C ILE A 13 6.42 -2.50 0.00
N THR A 14 6.37 -3.84 -0.01
CA THR A 14 5.28 -4.74 0.44
C THR A 14 4.13 -4.93 -0.53
N ASN A 15 3.50 -6.12 -0.49
CA ASN A 15 2.51 -6.56 -1.48
C ASN A 15 1.30 -5.63 -1.60
N CYS A 16 0.71 -5.22 -0.48
CA CYS A 16 -0.47 -4.34 -0.48
C CYS A 16 -0.19 -2.97 -1.11
N ILE A 17 0.99 -2.40 -0.85
CA ILE A 17 1.41 -1.11 -1.40
C ILE A 17 1.69 -1.22 -2.91
N ILE A 18 2.31 -2.31 -3.33
CA ILE A 18 2.50 -2.62 -4.77
C ILE A 18 1.15 -2.66 -5.47
N GLU A 19 0.19 -3.41 -4.93
CA GLU A 19 -1.15 -3.54 -5.53
C GLU A 19 -1.92 -2.22 -5.56
N MET A 20 -1.76 -1.36 -4.55
CA MET A 20 -2.33 0.00 -4.57
C MET A 20 -1.76 0.84 -5.72
N MET A 21 -0.44 0.82 -5.92
CA MET A 21 0.19 1.55 -7.02
C MET A 21 -0.25 1.02 -8.38
N LEU A 22 -0.25 -0.31 -8.57
CA LEU A 22 -0.69 -0.95 -9.82
C LEU A 22 -2.18 -0.69 -10.11
N SER A 23 -3.03 -0.66 -9.08
CA SER A 23 -4.47 -0.35 -9.23
C SER A 23 -4.72 1.07 -9.76
N MET A 24 -3.76 1.99 -9.55
CA MET A 24 -3.79 3.35 -10.10
C MET A 24 -3.17 3.46 -11.51
N GLY A 25 -2.62 2.37 -12.05
CA GLY A 25 -1.93 2.36 -13.34
C GLY A 25 -0.62 3.15 -13.28
N LEU A 26 0.18 2.91 -12.25
CA LEU A 26 1.45 3.59 -11.98
C LEU A 26 2.68 2.74 -12.35
N GLU A 27 2.52 1.61 -13.03
CA GLU A 27 3.64 0.72 -13.38
C GLU A 27 4.79 1.44 -14.10
N ASP A 28 4.48 2.40 -14.98
CA ASP A 28 5.48 3.16 -15.75
C ASP A 28 6.19 4.24 -14.91
N GLN A 29 5.69 4.52 -13.71
CA GLN A 29 6.30 5.44 -12.74
C GLN A 29 7.00 4.70 -11.60
N MET A 30 7.15 3.38 -11.71
CA MET A 30 7.80 2.55 -10.69
C MET A 30 9.20 2.16 -11.15
N ALA A 31 10.21 2.57 -10.39
CA ALA A 31 11.59 2.09 -10.57
C ALA A 31 11.72 0.62 -10.19
N GLY A 32 10.90 0.17 -9.22
CA GLY A 32 10.86 -1.23 -8.84
C GLY A 32 9.93 -1.50 -7.66
N THR A 33 9.93 -2.77 -7.27
CA THR A 33 9.25 -3.29 -6.08
C THR A 33 10.26 -3.91 -5.12
N ALA A 34 9.90 -3.91 -3.84
CA ALA A 34 10.68 -4.56 -2.80
C ALA A 34 9.76 -5.25 -1.79
N TYR A 35 10.27 -6.29 -1.12
CA TYR A 35 9.48 -7.06 -0.16
C TYR A 35 8.16 -7.60 -0.76
N ALA A 36 8.17 -7.88 -2.07
CA ALA A 36 7.02 -8.41 -2.77
C ALA A 36 6.84 -9.90 -2.46
N GLU A 37 5.60 -10.29 -2.20
CA GLU A 37 5.23 -11.70 -2.07
C GLU A 37 4.76 -12.23 -3.43
N ASN A 38 4.81 -13.55 -3.63
CA ASN A 38 4.42 -14.19 -4.89
C ASN A 38 2.89 -14.33 -5.06
N ASN A 39 2.10 -13.45 -4.45
CA ASN A 39 0.63 -13.55 -4.33
C ASN A 39 -0.13 -12.32 -4.86
N ILE A 40 0.48 -11.51 -5.75
CA ILE A 40 -0.18 -10.38 -6.42
C ILE A 40 -1.52 -10.80 -7.04
N LEU A 41 -2.55 -9.97 -6.82
CA LEU A 41 -3.89 -10.13 -7.37
C LEU A 41 -3.85 -10.51 -8.87
N PRO A 42 -4.61 -11.54 -9.31
CA PRO A 42 -4.59 -12.00 -10.70
C PRO A 42 -4.81 -10.88 -11.73
N SER A 43 -5.69 -9.93 -11.42
CA SER A 43 -5.99 -8.79 -12.29
C SER A 43 -4.83 -7.79 -12.45
N LEU A 44 -3.85 -7.80 -11.54
CA LEU A 44 -2.72 -6.87 -11.52
C LEU A 44 -1.42 -7.51 -12.03
N LYS A 45 -1.38 -8.83 -12.24
CA LYS A 45 -0.17 -9.56 -12.66
C LYS A 45 0.50 -8.99 -13.92
N SER A 46 -0.30 -8.62 -14.92
CA SER A 46 0.24 -8.05 -16.17
C SER A 46 0.99 -6.74 -15.94
N SER A 47 0.44 -5.83 -15.13
CA SER A 47 1.11 -4.58 -14.76
C SER A 47 2.30 -4.84 -13.82
N TYR A 48 2.18 -5.78 -12.88
CA TYR A 48 3.27 -6.16 -11.98
C TYR A 48 4.51 -6.64 -12.74
N TYR A 49 4.35 -7.48 -13.76
CA TYR A 49 5.48 -8.01 -14.55
C TYR A 49 6.21 -6.97 -15.40
N LYS A 50 5.65 -5.76 -15.56
CA LYS A 50 6.36 -4.63 -16.18
C LYS A 50 7.32 -3.94 -15.20
N VAL A 51 7.11 -4.11 -13.90
CA VAL A 51 7.90 -3.46 -12.86
C VAL A 51 9.00 -4.40 -12.38
N SER A 52 10.22 -3.88 -12.30
CA SER A 52 11.36 -4.67 -11.82
C SER A 52 11.18 -5.08 -10.35
N ILE A 53 11.61 -6.28 -9.99
CA ILE A 53 11.81 -6.64 -8.58
C ILE A 53 13.20 -6.12 -8.21
N MET A 54 13.25 -4.99 -7.50
CA MET A 54 14.52 -4.37 -7.12
C MET A 54 15.21 -5.19 -6.04
N ASN A 55 14.47 -5.64 -5.03
CA ASN A 55 15.02 -6.46 -3.96
C ASN A 55 13.94 -7.40 -3.40
N LYS A 56 14.34 -8.60 -2.94
CA LYS A 56 13.43 -9.53 -2.26
C LYS A 56 13.08 -9.06 -0.83
N THR A 57 13.92 -8.20 -0.27
CA THR A 57 13.80 -7.59 1.06
C THR A 57 13.87 -6.07 0.91
N HIS A 58 14.58 -5.35 1.78
CA HIS A 58 14.83 -3.91 1.62
C HIS A 58 16.06 -3.67 0.75
N PRO A 59 15.98 -2.76 -0.25
CA PRO A 59 17.15 -2.35 -1.03
C PRO A 59 18.10 -1.48 -0.21
N SER A 60 19.41 -1.55 -0.53
CA SER A 60 20.41 -0.66 0.09
C SER A 60 20.29 0.77 -0.46
N LYS A 61 20.91 1.74 0.24
CA LYS A 61 20.95 3.14 -0.21
C LYS A 61 21.62 3.29 -1.58
N GLU A 62 22.71 2.57 -1.80
CA GLU A 62 23.43 2.55 -3.09
C GLU A 62 22.51 2.01 -4.19
N GLN A 63 21.75 0.95 -3.91
CA GLN A 63 20.80 0.39 -4.87
C GLN A 63 19.68 1.39 -5.22
N LEU A 64 19.13 2.11 -4.23
CA LEU A 64 18.15 3.17 -4.45
C LEU A 64 18.69 4.27 -5.38
N LEU A 65 19.92 4.74 -5.10
CA LEU A 65 20.58 5.79 -5.88
C LEU A 65 20.91 5.34 -7.30
N SER A 66 21.45 4.13 -7.48
CA SER A 66 21.79 3.58 -8.81
C SER A 66 20.57 3.38 -9.70
N ASN A 67 19.40 3.09 -9.12
CA ASN A 67 18.15 3.00 -9.88
C ASN A 67 17.48 4.37 -10.09
N GLY A 68 17.98 5.42 -9.44
CA GLY A 68 17.46 6.78 -9.51
C GLY A 68 16.09 6.93 -8.83
N VAL A 69 15.84 6.16 -7.76
CA VAL A 69 14.58 6.24 -7.00
C VAL A 69 14.38 7.66 -6.50
N ASP A 70 13.23 8.27 -6.80
CA ASP A 70 12.88 9.63 -6.38
C ASP A 70 11.72 9.69 -5.38
N PHE A 71 11.03 8.56 -5.19
CA PHE A 71 9.93 8.42 -4.26
C PHE A 71 9.87 7.01 -3.65
N ILE A 72 9.61 6.91 -2.35
CA ILE A 72 9.42 5.63 -1.67
C ILE A 72 8.05 5.62 -0.99
N ILE A 73 7.29 4.56 -1.23
CA ILE A 73 6.07 4.27 -0.47
C ILE A 73 6.22 2.96 0.29
N SER A 74 6.03 3.02 1.59
CA SER A 74 6.21 1.89 2.49
C SER A 74 5.51 2.11 3.83
N TRP A 75 5.72 1.16 4.74
CA TRP A 75 5.41 1.26 6.14
C TRP A 75 6.44 2.16 6.84
N GLY A 76 6.02 2.83 7.93
CA GLY A 76 6.93 3.67 8.72
C GLY A 76 8.14 2.89 9.24
N SER A 77 7.96 1.61 9.57
CA SER A 77 9.03 0.72 10.04
C SER A 77 10.12 0.45 9.00
N SER A 78 9.88 0.67 7.70
CA SER A 78 10.91 0.51 6.67
C SER A 78 11.98 1.60 6.70
N PHE A 79 11.73 2.73 7.37
CA PHE A 79 12.65 3.88 7.40
C PHE A 79 13.59 3.81 8.61
N ASN A 80 14.41 2.75 8.67
CA ASN A 80 15.45 2.56 9.69
C ASN A 80 16.73 1.97 9.06
N ASP A 81 17.80 1.82 9.85
CA ASP A 81 19.12 1.35 9.37
C ASP A 81 19.11 -0.08 8.77
N LYS A 82 18.13 -0.91 9.13
CA LYS A 82 17.90 -2.25 8.57
C LYS A 82 16.95 -2.23 7.37
N GLY A 83 16.29 -1.11 7.10
CA GLY A 83 15.40 -0.90 5.97
C GLY A 83 16.02 0.00 4.89
N VAL A 84 15.28 1.00 4.41
CA VAL A 84 15.79 1.96 3.40
C VAL A 84 16.68 3.07 4.00
N GLY A 85 16.84 3.10 5.33
CA GLY A 85 17.62 4.09 6.06
C GLY A 85 17.11 5.53 5.91
N THR A 86 17.95 6.49 6.31
CA THR A 86 17.68 7.92 6.08
C THR A 86 17.69 8.24 4.58
N ILE A 87 16.56 8.74 4.10
CA ILE A 87 16.30 9.10 2.71
C ILE A 87 16.72 10.54 2.41
N ASN A 88 18.01 10.83 2.37
CA ASN A 88 18.46 12.17 1.99
C ASN A 88 18.04 12.46 0.53
N ASN A 89 17.15 13.43 0.35
CA ASN A 89 16.61 13.93 -0.92
C ASN A 89 15.60 13.05 -1.68
N ILE A 90 15.25 11.85 -1.18
CA ILE A 90 14.17 11.03 -1.74
C ILE A 90 12.87 11.36 -1.00
N LYS A 91 11.78 11.62 -1.73
CA LYS A 91 10.47 11.88 -1.08
C LYS A 91 9.88 10.56 -0.60
N ALA A 92 9.12 10.58 0.49
CA ALA A 92 8.43 9.40 0.98
C ALA A 92 6.96 9.62 1.23
N TYR A 93 6.20 8.53 1.19
CA TYR A 93 4.81 8.46 1.62
C TYR A 93 4.64 7.23 2.52
N ILE A 94 4.16 7.48 3.74
CA ILE A 94 3.78 6.42 4.67
C ILE A 94 2.27 6.28 4.59
N SER A 95 1.78 5.09 4.24
CA SER A 95 0.35 4.85 4.06
C SER A 95 -0.43 5.01 5.36
N ARG A 96 -1.54 5.74 5.30
CA ARG A 96 -2.44 6.04 6.43
C ARG A 96 -3.20 4.82 6.90
N PHE A 97 -3.46 3.84 6.03
CA PHE A 97 -4.12 2.58 6.43
C PHE A 97 -3.30 1.74 7.44
N LEU A 98 -2.07 2.14 7.75
CA LEU A 98 -1.18 1.54 8.74
C LEU A 98 -1.24 2.24 10.11
N GLU A 99 -2.01 3.32 10.24
CA GLU A 99 -2.21 3.98 11.53
C GLU A 99 -3.03 3.06 12.46
N ALA A 100 -2.76 3.07 13.77
CA ALA A 100 -3.40 2.17 14.74
C ALA A 100 -4.94 2.32 14.80
N ASN A 101 -5.46 3.49 14.40
CA ASN A 101 -6.88 3.80 14.32
C ASN A 101 -7.40 3.82 12.87
N ALA A 102 -6.65 3.25 11.92
CA ALA A 102 -7.03 3.22 10.51
C ALA A 102 -8.41 2.59 10.30
N THR A 103 -9.17 3.17 9.37
CA THR A 103 -10.46 2.69 8.92
C THR A 103 -10.43 2.55 7.40
N ILE A 104 -11.52 2.07 6.80
CA ILE A 104 -11.64 1.99 5.34
C ILE A 104 -11.46 3.38 4.72
N ASP A 105 -11.84 4.45 5.44
CA ASP A 105 -11.64 5.82 4.97
C ASP A 105 -10.15 6.19 4.84
N SER A 106 -9.28 5.63 5.69
CA SER A 106 -7.83 5.80 5.57
C SER A 106 -7.29 5.25 4.24
N ILE A 107 -7.87 4.15 3.73
CA ILE A 107 -7.54 3.61 2.41
C ILE A 107 -7.98 4.58 1.30
N TYR A 108 -9.18 5.17 1.42
CA TYR A 108 -9.65 6.17 0.45
C TYR A 108 -8.75 7.40 0.41
N GLU A 109 -8.31 7.87 1.59
CA GLU A 109 -7.35 8.97 1.74
C GLU A 109 -6.02 8.63 1.09
N ASP A 110 -5.49 7.42 1.27
CA ASP A 110 -4.25 6.99 0.62
C ASP A 110 -4.37 7.03 -0.91
N PHE A 111 -5.46 6.52 -1.48
CA PHE A 111 -5.68 6.63 -2.92
C PHE A 111 -5.79 8.08 -3.39
N ASN A 112 -6.50 8.94 -2.65
CA ASN A 112 -6.64 10.35 -3.02
C ASN A 112 -5.29 11.09 -2.97
N ASN A 113 -4.51 10.88 -1.91
CA ASN A 113 -3.19 11.48 -1.74
C ASN A 113 -2.25 11.03 -2.85
N LEU A 114 -2.21 9.73 -3.15
CA LEU A 114 -1.39 9.21 -4.25
C LEU A 114 -1.90 9.70 -5.61
N GLY A 115 -3.22 9.86 -5.77
CA GLY A 115 -3.83 10.52 -6.92
C GLY A 115 -3.27 11.92 -7.13
N ILE A 116 -3.19 12.74 -6.08
CA ILE A 116 -2.62 14.09 -6.15
C ILE A 116 -1.11 14.03 -6.45
N ILE A 117 -0.36 13.19 -5.73
CA ILE A 117 1.10 13.07 -5.86
C ILE A 117 1.52 12.67 -7.28
N PHE A 118 0.78 11.75 -7.92
CA PHE A 118 1.12 11.20 -9.22
C PHE A 118 0.32 11.81 -10.39
N GLY A 119 -0.58 12.77 -10.14
CA GLY A 119 -1.47 13.35 -11.16
C GLY A 119 -2.44 12.31 -11.76
N LYS A 120 -3.03 11.49 -10.88
CA LYS A 120 -3.94 10.37 -11.19
C LYS A 120 -5.25 10.45 -10.40
N GLU A 121 -5.73 11.64 -10.05
CA GLU A 121 -6.93 11.88 -9.24
C GLU A 121 -8.17 11.18 -9.82
N ASN A 122 -8.33 11.18 -11.15
CA ASN A 122 -9.42 10.46 -11.82
C ASN A 122 -9.33 8.93 -11.62
N LYS A 123 -8.11 8.36 -11.60
CA LYS A 123 -7.91 6.93 -11.32
C LYS A 123 -8.16 6.63 -9.85
N ALA A 124 -7.65 7.45 -8.93
CA ALA A 124 -7.93 7.35 -7.51
C ALA A 124 -9.44 7.37 -7.22
N LYS A 125 -10.18 8.33 -7.81
CA LYS A 125 -11.64 8.40 -7.71
C LYS A 125 -12.32 7.13 -8.24
N LYS A 126 -11.86 6.57 -9.36
CA LYS A 126 -12.42 5.34 -9.93
C LYS A 126 -12.20 4.14 -9.00
N VAL A 127 -11.01 3.99 -8.43
CA VAL A 127 -10.69 2.93 -7.46
C VAL A 127 -11.54 3.07 -6.21
N ASN A 128 -11.59 4.28 -5.62
CA ASN A 128 -12.40 4.56 -4.44
C ASN A 128 -13.89 4.29 -4.66
N ASN A 129 -14.44 4.66 -5.82
CA ASN A 129 -15.84 4.36 -6.15
C ASN A 129 -16.09 2.86 -6.26
N LYS A 130 -15.14 2.09 -6.80
CA LYS A 130 -15.25 0.63 -6.88
C LYS A 130 -15.29 0.02 -5.48
N ILE A 131 -14.35 0.38 -4.61
CA ILE A 131 -14.31 -0.14 -3.23
C ILE A 131 -15.61 0.21 -2.48
N LYS A 132 -16.09 1.46 -2.60
CA LYS A 132 -17.36 1.89 -1.99
C LYS A 132 -18.56 1.10 -2.52
N SER A 133 -18.59 0.80 -3.81
CA SER A 133 -19.66 0.02 -4.43
C SER A 133 -19.68 -1.43 -3.93
N GLU A 134 -18.51 -2.07 -3.86
CA GLU A 134 -18.38 -3.46 -3.37
C GLU A 134 -18.71 -3.56 -1.87
N LEU A 135 -18.28 -2.58 -1.07
CA LEU A 135 -18.65 -2.47 0.34
C LEU A 135 -20.16 -2.30 0.48
N LYS A 136 -20.76 -1.39 -0.30
CA LYS A 136 -22.20 -1.14 -0.26
C LYS A 136 -22.98 -2.40 -0.62
N GLU A 137 -22.62 -3.07 -1.71
CA GLU A 137 -23.28 -4.31 -2.15
C GLU A 137 -23.25 -5.38 -1.04
N THR A 138 -22.11 -5.51 -0.36
CA THR A 138 -21.96 -6.45 0.76
C THR A 138 -22.83 -6.04 1.95
N THR A 139 -22.82 -4.76 2.33
CA THR A 139 -23.62 -4.26 3.46
C THR A 139 -25.12 -4.30 3.18
N ASP A 140 -25.56 -4.09 1.95
CA ASP A 140 -26.97 -4.15 1.55
C ASP A 140 -27.52 -5.57 1.72
N LYS A 141 -26.72 -6.60 1.41
CA LYS A 141 -27.12 -8.02 1.55
C LYS A 141 -27.37 -8.43 3.01
N ILE A 142 -26.82 -7.69 3.97
CA ILE A 142 -26.92 -7.99 5.41
C ILE A 142 -27.71 -6.94 6.18
N LYS A 143 -28.35 -5.97 5.51
CA LYS A 143 -29.04 -4.83 6.15
C LYS A 143 -30.16 -5.25 7.12
N ASP A 144 -30.81 -6.39 6.84
CA ASP A 144 -31.93 -6.91 7.63
C ASP A 144 -31.46 -7.93 8.70
N VAL A 145 -30.15 -8.18 8.80
CA VAL A 145 -29.56 -9.11 9.78
C VAL A 145 -29.35 -8.38 11.11
N ASN A 146 -30.30 -8.58 12.03
CA ASN A 146 -30.27 -7.91 13.35
C ASN A 146 -29.42 -8.64 14.41
N LYS A 147 -28.93 -9.84 14.11
CA LYS A 147 -28.11 -10.63 15.04
C LYS A 147 -26.63 -10.29 14.87
N LYS A 148 -26.05 -9.60 15.86
CA LYS A 148 -24.59 -9.37 15.91
C LYS A 148 -23.86 -10.69 16.18
N VAL A 149 -22.90 -11.00 15.33
CA VAL A 149 -21.99 -12.14 15.51
C VAL A 149 -20.74 -11.64 16.25
N LYS A 150 -20.31 -12.38 17.28
CA LYS A 150 -19.03 -12.13 17.94
C LYS A 150 -17.95 -12.84 17.12
N VAL A 151 -16.92 -12.09 16.74
CA VAL A 151 -15.79 -12.60 15.96
C VAL A 151 -14.50 -12.32 16.72
N LEU A 152 -13.52 -13.20 16.55
CA LEU A 152 -12.14 -13.02 17.01
C LEU A 152 -11.24 -13.16 15.78
N GLY A 153 -10.48 -12.12 15.44
CA GLY A 153 -9.42 -12.23 14.46
C GLY A 153 -8.23 -12.91 15.11
N TYR A 154 -7.94 -14.15 14.74
CA TYR A 154 -6.72 -14.86 15.17
C TYR A 154 -5.69 -14.78 14.06
N ASP A 155 -4.51 -14.28 14.38
CA ASP A 155 -3.39 -14.22 13.45
C ASP A 155 -2.49 -15.45 13.61
N SER A 156 -1.84 -15.58 14.76
CA SER A 156 -0.83 -16.59 15.02
C SER A 156 -0.69 -16.91 16.51
N GLY A 157 0.19 -17.84 16.88
CA GLY A 157 0.44 -18.19 18.28
C GLY A 157 0.80 -19.65 18.47
N THR A 158 1.82 -19.90 19.28
CA THR A 158 2.21 -21.24 19.75
C THR A 158 1.86 -21.39 21.22
N ASP A 159 2.39 -20.51 22.08
CA ASP A 159 2.08 -20.49 23.52
C ASP A 159 1.02 -19.43 23.91
N LYS A 160 0.96 -18.32 23.17
CA LYS A 160 -0.02 -17.24 23.34
C LYS A 160 -0.59 -16.84 21.98
N ALA A 161 -1.90 -16.63 21.93
CA ALA A 161 -2.58 -16.16 20.73
C ALA A 161 -2.26 -14.68 20.46
N VAL A 162 -1.89 -14.39 19.22
CA VAL A 162 -1.85 -13.05 18.62
C VAL A 162 -3.21 -12.83 17.97
N VAL A 163 -3.90 -11.76 18.38
CA VAL A 163 -5.26 -11.48 17.95
C VAL A 163 -5.36 -10.07 17.38
N ILE A 164 -6.18 -9.92 16.34
CA ILE A 164 -6.43 -8.69 15.63
C ILE A 164 -7.70 -8.05 16.19
N GLY A 165 -7.65 -6.77 16.53
CA GLY A 165 -8.77 -6.07 17.18
C GLY A 165 -9.04 -4.65 16.68
N LYS A 166 -8.03 -3.82 16.48
CA LYS A 166 -8.17 -2.42 16.03
C LYS A 166 -7.23 -2.14 14.86
N GLY A 167 -7.67 -1.29 13.94
CA GLY A 167 -6.94 -0.95 12.71
C GLY A 167 -7.25 -1.89 11.55
N ILE A 168 -6.63 -1.61 10.39
CA ILE A 168 -6.72 -2.43 9.17
C ILE A 168 -5.48 -3.28 8.94
N SER A 169 -4.34 -2.87 9.50
CA SER A 169 -3.10 -3.63 9.42
C SER A 169 -3.06 -4.76 10.44
N ASN A 170 -2.48 -5.89 10.03
CA ASN A 170 -1.95 -6.90 10.94
C ASN A 170 -0.63 -6.35 11.49
N GLU A 171 -0.43 -6.34 12.81
CA GLU A 171 0.92 -6.27 13.39
C GLU A 171 1.43 -7.69 13.60
#